data_AF-A0A3E1BNP7-F1
#
_entry.id   AF-A0A3E1BNP7-F1
#
_cell.length_a   1.000
_cell.length_b   1.000
_cell.length_c   1.000
_cell.angle_alpha   90.00
_cell.angle_beta   90.00
_cell.angle_gamma   90.00
#
_symmetry.space_group_name_H-M   'P 1'
#
loop_
_entity.id
_entity.type
_entity.pdbx_description
1 polymer ?
#
loop_
_entity_poly.entity_id
_entity_poly.type
_entity_poly.pdbx_seq_one_letter_code
_entity_poly.pdbx_strand_id
1 'polypeptide(L)'
;MTEEINTALLAELKRLANAVERLAGPAPAVNDWDAADCFVWAPSRQHLQPVAKPNRVALKLIRGVDHVRDILHENTVRFAEGYAANNVLLWGARGMGKSSLVKAVHEDVRRESGVALKLVEVHREDIASLPTLLDLLKDTPYRVIVFCDDLSFDHDDTAYKSLKAALDGGVEGRPDNVLFYATSNRRHLLPRHMMENEQSTAINPSEAVEEKVSLSDRFGLWLGFHKCSQEDYLGMIDGYADHFKLGLDRAKMHAEALEWATTRGARSGRVAWQYIQDLAGRMRVHIDRG
;
A
#
# COMPACT_ATOMS: atom_id res chain seq x y z
N MET A 1 -19.65 -48.61 -36.78
CA MET A 1 -18.28 -48.16 -37.12
C MET A 1 -18.13 -46.63 -37.14
N THR A 2 -18.70 -45.89 -38.09
CA THR A 2 -18.53 -44.41 -38.15
C THR A 2 -19.17 -43.67 -36.96
N GLU A 3 -20.32 -44.15 -36.50
CA GLU A 3 -21.04 -43.56 -35.35
C GLU A 3 -20.35 -43.81 -34.01
N GLU A 4 -19.77 -44.99 -33.83
CA GLU A 4 -18.97 -45.35 -32.63
C GLU A 4 -17.67 -44.55 -32.58
N ILE A 5 -17.00 -44.38 -33.73
CA ILE A 5 -15.80 -43.54 -33.83
C ILE A 5 -16.15 -42.09 -33.50
N ASN A 6 -17.24 -41.55 -34.05
CA ASN A 6 -17.69 -40.19 -33.76
C ASN A 6 -18.02 -39.99 -32.28
N THR A 7 -18.65 -40.99 -31.64
CA THR A 7 -18.99 -40.94 -30.22
C THR A 7 -17.74 -40.95 -29.34
N ALA A 8 -16.76 -41.79 -29.66
CA ALA A 8 -15.47 -41.83 -28.97
C ALA A 8 -14.69 -40.51 -29.12
N LEU A 9 -14.69 -39.94 -30.33
CA LEU A 9 -14.07 -38.64 -30.61
C LEU A 9 -14.73 -37.50 -29.82
N LEU A 10 -16.07 -37.49 -29.74
CA LEU A 10 -16.82 -36.52 -28.93
C LEU A 10 -16.52 -36.65 -27.44
N ALA A 11 -16.32 -37.86 -26.93
CA ALA A 11 -15.94 -38.09 -25.54
C ALA A 11 -14.54 -37.54 -25.23
N GLU A 12 -13.56 -37.80 -26.11
CA GLU A 12 -12.20 -37.27 -25.95
C GLU A 12 -12.14 -35.75 -26.12
N LEU A 13 -12.91 -35.18 -27.06
CA LEU A 13 -13.04 -33.73 -27.21
C LEU A 13 -13.64 -33.07 -25.96
N LYS A 14 -14.66 -33.67 -25.35
CA LYS A 14 -15.22 -33.19 -24.08
C LYS A 14 -14.21 -33.31 -22.93
N ARG A 15 -13.44 -34.40 -22.88
CA ARG A 15 -12.39 -34.58 -21.87
C ARG A 15 -11.30 -33.53 -22.01
N LEU A 16 -10.87 -33.24 -23.24
CA LEU A 16 -9.92 -32.16 -23.55
C LEU A 16 -10.50 -30.80 -23.22
N ALA A 17 -11.74 -30.49 -23.62
CA ALA A 17 -12.41 -29.23 -23.27
C ALA A 17 -12.45 -29.03 -21.75
N ASN A 18 -12.88 -30.04 -20.99
CA ASN A 18 -12.89 -29.98 -19.52
C ASN A 18 -11.49 -29.86 -18.90
N ALA A 19 -10.46 -30.43 -19.53
CA ALA A 19 -9.08 -30.26 -19.09
C ALA A 19 -8.57 -28.84 -19.38
N VAL A 20 -8.90 -28.30 -20.55
CA VAL A 20 -8.58 -26.92 -20.96
C VAL A 20 -9.33 -25.91 -20.10
N GLU A 21 -10.60 -26.11 -19.76
CA GLU A 21 -11.35 -25.26 -18.83
C GLU A 21 -10.76 -25.27 -17.42
N ARG A 22 -10.33 -26.44 -16.94
CA ARG A 22 -9.62 -26.54 -15.65
C ARG A 22 -8.25 -25.86 -15.67
N LEU A 23 -7.58 -25.84 -16.82
CA LEU A 23 -6.30 -25.16 -17.01
C LEU A 23 -6.46 -23.65 -17.20
N ALA A 24 -7.50 -23.21 -17.91
CA ALA A 24 -7.81 -21.81 -18.18
C ALA A 24 -8.26 -21.07 -16.91
N GLY A 25 -8.77 -21.81 -15.91
CA GLY A 25 -9.26 -21.23 -14.67
C GLY A 25 -10.60 -20.51 -14.85
N PRO A 26 -11.17 -19.97 -13.76
CA PRO A 26 -12.40 -19.21 -13.83
C PRO A 26 -12.21 -17.92 -14.62
N ALA A 27 -13.23 -17.53 -15.40
CA ALA A 27 -13.21 -16.28 -16.15
C ALA A 27 -12.94 -15.05 -15.25
N PRO A 28 -12.37 -13.96 -15.81
CA PRO A 28 -12.20 -12.70 -15.11
C PRO A 28 -13.48 -12.26 -14.39
N ALA A 29 -13.33 -11.72 -13.19
CA ALA A 29 -14.46 -11.19 -12.44
C ALA A 29 -14.94 -9.89 -13.07
N VAL A 30 -16.25 -9.62 -12.95
CA VAL A 30 -16.81 -8.31 -13.27
C VAL A 30 -16.49 -7.39 -12.09
N ASN A 31 -15.78 -6.30 -12.36
CA ASN A 31 -15.38 -5.34 -11.33
C ASN A 31 -16.41 -4.21 -11.25
N ASP A 32 -17.11 -4.12 -10.11
CA ASP A 32 -18.00 -3.00 -9.79
C ASP A 32 -17.22 -1.93 -9.03
N TRP A 33 -16.91 -0.84 -9.73
CA TRP A 33 -16.15 0.29 -9.19
C TRP A 33 -16.94 1.17 -8.22
N ASP A 34 -18.28 1.09 -8.25
CA ASP A 34 -19.16 1.87 -7.37
C ASP A 34 -19.45 1.14 -6.06
N ALA A 35 -19.08 -0.14 -5.95
CA ALA A 35 -19.26 -0.94 -4.75
C ALA A 35 -18.44 -0.44 -3.54
N ALA A 36 -17.31 0.24 -3.77
CA ALA A 36 -16.45 0.81 -2.73
C ALA A 36 -15.50 1.88 -3.27
N ASP A 37 -14.79 2.57 -2.37
CA ASP A 37 -13.68 3.46 -2.71
C ASP A 37 -12.30 2.85 -2.47
N CYS A 38 -12.27 1.71 -1.78
CA CYS A 38 -11.06 0.93 -1.56
C CYS A 38 -11.26 -0.49 -2.05
N PHE A 39 -10.22 -1.06 -2.65
CA PHE A 39 -10.22 -2.41 -3.16
C PHE A 39 -8.93 -3.12 -2.78
N VAL A 40 -8.97 -4.45 -2.73
CA VAL A 40 -7.79 -5.31 -2.70
C VAL A 40 -7.69 -6.02 -4.04
N TRP A 41 -6.50 -6.00 -4.64
CA TRP A 41 -6.26 -6.70 -5.90
C TRP A 41 -6.14 -8.21 -5.68
N ALA A 42 -6.91 -8.99 -6.42
CA ALA A 42 -6.87 -10.44 -6.43
C ALA A 42 -6.59 -10.93 -7.87
N PRO A 43 -5.31 -11.23 -8.20
CA PRO A 43 -4.90 -11.46 -9.60
C PRO A 43 -5.49 -12.72 -10.22
N SER A 44 -5.79 -13.75 -9.42
CA SER A 44 -6.30 -15.05 -9.91
C SER A 44 -7.54 -14.94 -10.79
N ARG A 45 -8.35 -13.89 -10.58
CA ARG A 45 -9.56 -13.59 -11.37
C ARG A 45 -9.57 -12.16 -11.92
N GLN A 46 -8.44 -11.46 -11.90
CA GLN A 46 -8.38 -10.04 -12.23
C GLN A 46 -9.43 -9.21 -11.47
N HIS A 47 -9.63 -9.53 -10.19
CA HIS A 47 -10.73 -9.02 -9.39
C HIS A 47 -10.25 -7.92 -8.44
N LEU A 48 -11.01 -6.83 -8.38
CA LEU A 48 -10.89 -5.77 -7.40
C LEU A 48 -11.91 -6.04 -6.30
N GLN A 49 -11.46 -6.67 -5.22
CA GLN A 49 -12.34 -7.00 -4.10
C GLN A 49 -12.70 -5.73 -3.32
N PRO A 50 -13.98 -5.33 -3.24
CA PRO A 50 -14.39 -4.10 -2.56
C PRO A 50 -14.19 -4.21 -1.04
N VAL A 51 -13.66 -3.14 -0.45
CA VAL A 51 -13.46 -2.99 1.00
C VAL A 51 -14.45 -1.96 1.52
N ALA A 52 -15.59 -2.42 2.03
CA ALA A 52 -16.67 -1.55 2.51
C ALA A 52 -16.31 -0.73 3.76
N LYS A 53 -15.40 -1.24 4.60
CA LYS A 53 -14.92 -0.56 5.82
C LYS A 53 -13.39 -0.64 5.87
N PRO A 54 -12.69 0.25 5.15
CA PRO A 54 -11.23 0.26 5.15
C PRO A 54 -10.71 0.67 6.53
N ASN A 55 -9.69 -0.03 7.03
CA ASN A 55 -9.07 0.33 8.29
C ASN A 55 -8.38 1.69 8.18
N ARG A 56 -8.94 2.72 8.82
CA ARG A 56 -8.50 4.11 8.68
C ARG A 56 -8.36 4.77 10.04
N VAL A 57 -7.28 5.52 10.18
CA VAL A 57 -7.08 6.44 11.29
C VAL A 57 -7.41 7.84 10.77
N ALA A 58 -8.17 8.62 11.53
CA ALA A 58 -8.47 10.00 11.15
C ALA A 58 -7.15 10.79 10.97
N LEU A 59 -7.03 11.55 9.89
CA LEU A 59 -5.80 12.26 9.52
C LEU A 59 -5.24 13.11 10.67
N LYS A 60 -6.13 13.78 11.42
CA LYS A 60 -5.81 14.60 12.61
C LYS A 60 -5.16 13.85 13.78
N LEU A 61 -5.28 12.52 13.83
CA LEU A 61 -4.68 11.67 14.86
C LEU A 61 -3.25 11.24 14.51
N ILE A 62 -2.84 11.43 13.26
CA ILE A 62 -1.50 11.10 12.80
C ILE A 62 -0.60 12.32 13.09
N ARG A 63 0.11 12.28 14.23
CA ARG A 63 0.98 13.35 14.72
C ARG A 63 2.47 13.03 14.51
N GLY A 64 3.31 14.06 14.54
CA GLY A 64 4.78 13.92 14.43
C GLY A 64 5.27 13.69 12.99
N VAL A 65 4.38 13.85 12.00
CA VAL A 65 4.68 13.70 10.57
C VAL A 65 3.99 14.78 9.74
N ASP A 66 3.70 15.93 10.34
CA ASP A 66 2.89 17.00 9.74
C ASP A 66 3.44 17.44 8.38
N HIS A 67 4.75 17.69 8.28
CA HIS A 67 5.37 18.06 7.01
C HIS A 67 5.21 16.99 5.91
N VAL A 68 5.38 15.71 6.27
CA VAL A 68 5.22 14.58 5.34
C VAL A 68 3.75 14.41 4.93
N ARG A 69 2.83 14.59 5.88
CA ARG A 69 1.38 14.59 5.63
C ARG A 69 1.02 15.67 4.61
N ASP A 70 1.48 16.90 4.81
CA ASP A 70 1.07 18.04 3.99
C ASP A 70 1.56 17.87 2.55
N ILE A 71 2.82 17.41 2.35
CA ILE A 71 3.34 17.08 1.01
C ILE A 71 2.52 15.97 0.34
N LEU A 72 2.23 14.89 1.07
CA LEU A 72 1.46 13.77 0.53
C LEU A 72 0.03 14.19 0.16
N HIS A 73 -0.60 15.00 1.01
CA HIS A 73 -1.94 15.52 0.80
C HIS A 73 -1.99 16.39 -0.45
N GLU A 74 -1.12 17.40 -0.56
CA GLU A 74 -1.07 18.29 -1.72
C GLU A 74 -0.83 17.53 -3.03
N ASN A 75 0.08 16.56 -3.04
CA ASN A 75 0.32 15.70 -4.20
C ASN A 75 -0.93 14.89 -4.59
N THR A 76 -1.66 14.39 -3.58
CA THR A 76 -2.88 13.60 -3.80
C THR A 76 -4.04 14.46 -4.29
N VAL A 77 -4.18 15.70 -3.79
CA VAL A 77 -5.17 16.68 -4.27
C VAL A 77 -4.94 16.98 -5.75
N ARG A 78 -3.70 17.33 -6.13
CA ARG A 78 -3.35 17.61 -7.53
C ARG A 78 -3.69 16.43 -8.44
N PHE A 79 -3.36 15.20 -8.00
CA PHE A 79 -3.72 14.01 -8.74
C PHE A 79 -5.24 13.86 -8.91
N ALA A 80 -6.01 14.01 -7.83
CA ALA A 80 -7.47 13.89 -7.85
C ALA A 80 -8.13 14.91 -8.78
N GLU A 81 -7.60 16.14 -8.83
CA GLU A 81 -8.07 17.20 -9.73
C GLU A 81 -7.63 17.01 -11.18
N GLY A 82 -6.69 16.09 -11.43
CA GLY A 82 -6.21 15.76 -12.76
C GLY A 82 -4.98 16.48 -13.25
N TYR A 83 -4.24 17.05 -12.32
CA TYR A 83 -2.92 17.59 -12.57
C TYR A 83 -1.82 16.55 -12.34
N ALA A 84 -0.61 16.88 -12.81
CA ALA A 84 0.56 16.05 -12.60
C ALA A 84 0.87 15.86 -11.11
N ALA A 85 1.17 14.62 -10.74
CA ALA A 85 1.53 14.22 -9.39
C ALA A 85 2.62 13.13 -9.44
N ASN A 86 3.38 13.04 -8.36
CA ASN A 86 4.49 12.11 -8.24
C ASN A 86 4.05 10.80 -7.58
N ASN A 87 4.63 9.68 -8.02
CA ASN A 87 4.62 8.45 -7.26
C ASN A 87 5.33 8.66 -5.92
N VAL A 88 4.83 8.05 -4.84
CA VAL A 88 5.31 8.29 -3.47
C VAL A 88 5.87 7.02 -2.85
N LEU A 89 7.07 7.10 -2.28
CA LEU A 89 7.63 6.10 -1.38
C LEU A 89 7.74 6.67 0.03
N LEU A 90 6.94 6.14 0.96
CA LEU A 90 7.01 6.43 2.39
C LEU A 90 7.94 5.42 3.05
N TRP A 91 9.08 5.85 3.58
CA TRP A 91 10.08 4.94 4.13
C TRP A 91 10.43 5.27 5.58
N GLY A 92 10.97 4.30 6.31
CA GLY A 92 11.55 4.53 7.64
C GLY A 92 10.87 3.73 8.74
N ALA A 93 10.83 4.31 9.95
CA ALA A 93 10.56 3.56 11.18
C ALA A 93 9.23 2.78 11.16
N ARG A 94 9.27 1.55 11.69
CA ARG A 94 8.09 0.68 11.85
C ARG A 94 7.12 1.30 12.84
N GLY A 95 5.82 1.20 12.55
CA GLY A 95 4.76 1.63 13.48
C GLY A 95 4.53 3.15 13.57
N MET A 96 5.15 3.96 12.71
CA MET A 96 4.93 5.43 12.65
C MET A 96 3.76 5.87 11.76
N GLY A 97 2.91 4.93 11.33
CA GLY A 97 1.68 5.28 10.60
C GLY A 97 1.85 5.55 9.11
N LYS A 98 2.88 5.03 8.42
CA LYS A 98 3.06 5.18 6.96
C LYS A 98 1.82 4.74 6.16
N SER A 99 1.37 3.50 6.39
CA SER A 99 0.17 2.92 5.75
C SER A 99 -1.09 3.68 6.16
N SER A 100 -1.21 4.00 7.45
CA SER A 100 -2.32 4.80 7.98
C SER A 100 -2.40 6.18 7.34
N LEU A 101 -1.27 6.83 7.06
CA LEU A 101 -1.22 8.15 6.44
C LEU A 101 -1.74 8.10 5.01
N VAL A 102 -1.33 7.10 4.21
CA VAL A 102 -1.86 6.92 2.84
C VAL A 102 -3.38 6.75 2.86
N LYS A 103 -3.88 5.86 3.73
CA LYS A 103 -5.31 5.56 3.85
C LYS A 103 -6.10 6.78 4.34
N ALA A 104 -5.51 7.59 5.24
CA ALA A 104 -6.12 8.80 5.76
C ALA A 104 -6.16 9.93 4.73
N VAL A 105 -5.06 10.17 4.01
CA VAL A 105 -4.99 11.19 2.95
C VAL A 105 -5.93 10.85 1.79
N HIS A 106 -5.99 9.57 1.39
CA HIS A 106 -6.95 9.11 0.37
C HIS A 106 -8.39 9.50 0.73
N GLU A 107 -8.84 9.18 1.96
CA GLU A 107 -10.19 9.49 2.40
C GLU A 107 -10.45 10.99 2.51
N ASP A 108 -9.47 11.72 3.03
CA ASP A 108 -9.59 13.16 3.23
C ASP A 108 -9.76 13.88 1.89
N VAL A 109 -8.90 13.58 0.91
CA VAL A 109 -8.97 14.15 -0.44
C VAL A 109 -10.24 13.73 -1.17
N ARG A 110 -10.65 12.45 -1.09
CA ARG A 110 -11.90 11.96 -1.68
C ARG A 110 -13.10 12.78 -1.15
N ARG A 111 -13.16 12.98 0.17
CA ARG A 111 -14.25 13.70 0.83
C ARG A 111 -14.26 15.19 0.49
N GLU A 112 -13.08 15.83 0.43
CA GLU A 112 -12.96 17.27 0.18
C GLU A 112 -13.18 17.65 -1.28
N SER A 113 -12.59 16.89 -2.21
CA SER A 113 -12.67 17.18 -3.65
C SER A 113 -14.00 16.76 -4.27
N GLY A 114 -14.73 15.81 -3.67
CA GLY A 114 -15.90 15.17 -4.26
C GLY A 114 -15.58 14.29 -5.48
N VAL A 115 -14.31 14.10 -5.81
CA VAL A 115 -13.85 13.22 -6.89
C VAL A 115 -13.89 11.77 -6.45
N ALA A 116 -14.29 10.87 -7.36
CA ALA A 116 -14.24 9.43 -7.15
C ALA A 116 -12.79 8.89 -7.24
N LEU A 117 -11.97 9.26 -6.26
CA LEU A 117 -10.60 8.77 -6.07
C LEU A 117 -10.65 7.37 -5.44
N LYS A 118 -10.09 6.37 -6.12
CA LYS A 118 -10.07 4.97 -5.67
C LYS A 118 -8.69 4.61 -5.11
N LEU A 119 -8.67 3.71 -4.13
CA LEU A 119 -7.45 3.14 -3.54
C LEU A 119 -7.45 1.64 -3.76
N VAL A 120 -6.45 1.11 -4.47
CA VAL A 120 -6.30 -0.34 -4.73
C VAL A 120 -5.07 -0.82 -3.99
N GLU A 121 -5.26 -1.64 -2.95
CA GLU A 121 -4.17 -2.29 -2.22
C GLU A 121 -3.67 -3.50 -3.01
N VAL A 122 -2.36 -3.57 -3.24
CA VAL A 122 -1.68 -4.69 -3.88
C VAL A 122 -0.73 -5.30 -2.85
N HIS A 123 -0.93 -6.58 -2.57
CA HIS A 123 -0.04 -7.31 -1.68
C HIS A 123 1.32 -7.58 -2.32
N ARG A 124 2.34 -7.76 -1.48
CA ARG A 124 3.75 -7.90 -1.92
C ARG A 124 3.92 -9.09 -2.89
N GLU A 125 3.24 -10.19 -2.60
CA GLU A 125 3.21 -11.41 -3.40
C GLU A 125 2.60 -11.22 -4.80
N ASP A 126 1.72 -10.22 -4.96
CA ASP A 126 0.98 -9.99 -6.20
C ASP A 126 1.63 -8.93 -7.10
N ILE A 127 2.77 -8.36 -6.70
CA ILE A 127 3.48 -7.31 -7.47
C ILE A 127 3.83 -7.77 -8.88
N ALA A 128 4.13 -9.07 -9.06
CA ALA A 128 4.40 -9.62 -10.38
C ALA A 128 3.23 -9.43 -11.37
N SER A 129 2.00 -9.30 -10.86
CA SER A 129 0.76 -9.12 -11.62
C SER A 129 0.37 -7.66 -11.89
N LEU A 130 1.21 -6.69 -11.49
CA LEU A 130 0.97 -5.26 -11.73
C LEU A 130 0.68 -4.91 -13.20
N PRO A 131 1.35 -5.50 -14.22
CA PRO A 131 1.02 -5.23 -15.62
C PRO A 131 -0.45 -5.52 -15.94
N THR A 132 -0.97 -6.66 -15.48
CA THR A 132 -2.38 -7.05 -15.66
C THR A 132 -3.32 -6.09 -14.95
N LEU A 133 -2.97 -5.64 -13.75
CA LEU A 133 -3.75 -4.63 -13.04
C LEU A 133 -3.77 -3.31 -13.82
N LEU A 134 -2.62 -2.80 -14.26
CA LEU A 134 -2.55 -1.55 -15.03
C LEU A 134 -3.37 -1.60 -16.30
N ASP A 135 -3.39 -2.76 -16.98
CA ASP A 135 -4.18 -2.96 -18.19
C ASP A 135 -5.69 -2.86 -17.92
N LEU A 136 -6.14 -3.29 -16.73
CA LEU A 136 -7.51 -3.09 -16.26
C LEU A 136 -7.78 -1.62 -15.86
N LEU A 137 -6.78 -0.93 -15.30
CA LEU A 137 -6.92 0.44 -14.79
C LEU A 137 -6.90 1.51 -15.89
N LYS A 138 -6.33 1.24 -17.06
CA LYS A 138 -6.20 2.26 -18.12
C LYS A 138 -7.54 2.70 -18.71
N ASP A 139 -8.54 1.81 -18.73
CA ASP A 139 -9.82 2.03 -19.39
C ASP A 139 -10.94 2.52 -18.45
N THR A 140 -10.60 2.90 -17.22
CA THR A 140 -11.59 3.37 -16.23
C THR A 140 -11.64 4.90 -16.11
N PRO A 141 -12.83 5.50 -15.90
CA PRO A 141 -12.96 6.94 -15.69
C PRO A 141 -12.46 7.40 -14.31
N TYR A 142 -12.18 6.48 -13.39
CA TYR A 142 -11.73 6.82 -12.04
C TYR A 142 -10.23 7.10 -12.00
N ARG A 143 -9.84 7.94 -11.03
CA ARG A 143 -8.45 8.11 -10.63
C ARG A 143 -8.10 7.12 -9.55
N VAL A 144 -6.99 6.43 -9.69
CA VAL A 144 -6.68 5.26 -8.87
C VAL A 144 -5.28 5.40 -8.26
N ILE A 145 -5.21 5.34 -6.93
CA ILE A 145 -3.96 5.14 -6.21
C ILE A 145 -3.75 3.65 -6.06
N VAL A 146 -2.70 3.11 -6.67
CA VAL A 146 -2.23 1.74 -6.42
C VAL A 146 -1.27 1.79 -5.23
N PHE A 147 -1.65 1.11 -4.16
CA PHE A 147 -0.98 1.14 -2.87
C PHE A 147 -0.32 -0.20 -2.54
N CYS A 148 1.01 -0.21 -2.38
CA CYS A 148 1.77 -1.38 -1.95
C CYS A 148 2.28 -1.17 -0.52
N ASP A 149 1.76 -1.93 0.45
CA ASP A 149 2.17 -1.82 1.85
C ASP A 149 3.37 -2.72 2.19
N ASP A 150 4.24 -2.24 3.09
CA ASP A 150 5.47 -2.91 3.57
C ASP A 150 6.33 -3.54 2.46
N LEU A 151 6.62 -2.73 1.45
CA LEU A 151 7.44 -3.11 0.32
C LEU A 151 8.92 -3.19 0.70
N SER A 152 9.49 -4.38 0.60
CA SER A 152 10.94 -4.62 0.58
C SER A 152 11.21 -5.89 -0.19
N PHE A 153 12.29 -5.93 -0.95
CA PHE A 153 12.69 -7.10 -1.74
C PHE A 153 13.96 -7.73 -1.16
N ASP A 154 14.10 -9.03 -1.38
CA ASP A 154 15.30 -9.81 -1.07
C ASP A 154 16.01 -10.25 -2.36
N HIS A 155 17.15 -10.95 -2.25
CA HIS A 155 18.03 -11.23 -3.40
C HIS A 155 17.38 -11.94 -4.57
N ASP A 156 16.55 -12.94 -4.26
CA ASP A 156 15.95 -13.82 -5.25
C ASP A 156 14.58 -13.34 -5.72
N ASP A 157 14.15 -12.15 -5.28
CA ASP A 157 12.83 -11.63 -5.61
C ASP A 157 12.83 -11.01 -7.00
N THR A 158 12.10 -11.62 -7.95
CA THR A 158 11.99 -11.10 -9.32
C THR A 158 10.88 -10.06 -9.47
N ALA A 159 10.01 -9.90 -8.47
CA ALA A 159 8.84 -9.02 -8.55
C ALA A 159 9.24 -7.53 -8.62
N TYR A 160 10.44 -7.14 -8.18
CA TYR A 160 10.91 -5.76 -8.32
C TYR A 160 11.00 -5.32 -9.79
N LYS A 161 11.20 -6.25 -10.74
CA LYS A 161 11.26 -5.94 -12.18
C LYS A 161 9.89 -5.51 -12.70
N SER A 162 8.82 -6.16 -12.26
CA SER A 162 7.45 -5.77 -12.60
C SER A 162 7.11 -4.38 -12.04
N LEU A 163 7.53 -4.09 -10.81
CA LEU A 163 7.34 -2.76 -10.22
C LEU A 163 8.17 -1.70 -10.96
N LYS A 164 9.43 -1.99 -11.30
CA LYS A 164 10.28 -1.09 -12.10
C LYS A 164 9.61 -0.74 -13.42
N ALA A 165 9.17 -1.75 -14.17
CA ALA A 165 8.49 -1.56 -15.44
C ALA A 165 7.19 -0.73 -15.30
N ALA A 166 6.41 -0.96 -14.24
CA ALA A 166 5.19 -0.20 -13.96
C ALA A 166 5.46 1.28 -13.61
N LEU A 167 6.58 1.58 -12.96
CA LEU A 167 6.98 2.94 -12.61
C LEU A 167 7.65 3.68 -13.78
N ASP A 168 8.49 2.99 -14.55
CA ASP A 168 9.20 3.56 -15.70
C ASP A 168 8.24 3.89 -16.84
N GLY A 169 7.13 3.15 -16.93
CA GLY A 169 6.24 3.19 -18.09
C GLY A 169 6.96 2.55 -19.26
N GLY A 170 6.59 1.32 -19.62
CA GLY A 170 7.11 0.66 -20.83
C GLY A 170 6.72 1.43 -22.11
N VAL A 171 6.76 0.76 -23.26
CA VAL A 171 6.37 1.40 -24.55
C VAL A 171 4.95 1.99 -24.51
N GLU A 172 4.04 1.36 -23.76
CA GLU A 172 2.65 1.82 -23.60
C GLU A 172 2.49 2.95 -22.57
N GLY A 173 3.54 3.27 -21.82
CA GLY A 173 3.49 4.23 -20.72
C GLY A 173 2.68 3.73 -19.52
N ARG A 174 2.71 4.51 -18.44
CA ARG A 174 1.83 4.32 -17.27
C ARG A 174 0.53 5.08 -17.51
N PRO A 175 -0.66 4.52 -17.17
CA PRO A 175 -1.91 5.24 -17.32
C PRO A 175 -1.93 6.56 -16.54
N ASP A 176 -2.41 7.64 -17.16
CA ASP A 176 -2.47 8.99 -16.57
C ASP A 176 -3.41 9.08 -15.36
N ASN A 177 -4.36 8.15 -15.26
CA ASN A 177 -5.32 8.03 -14.18
C ASN A 177 -4.85 7.14 -13.03
N VAL A 178 -3.59 6.68 -13.02
CA VAL A 178 -3.01 5.85 -11.95
C VAL A 178 -1.94 6.63 -11.19
N LEU A 179 -1.71 6.33 -9.90
CA LEU A 179 -0.57 6.84 -9.12
C LEU A 179 -0.07 5.75 -8.16
N PHE A 180 1.23 5.56 -8.02
CA PHE A 180 1.81 4.52 -7.16
C PHE A 180 2.25 5.07 -5.81
N TYR A 181 1.64 4.58 -4.74
CA TYR A 181 2.08 4.82 -3.36
C TYR A 181 2.63 3.52 -2.76
N ALA A 182 3.81 3.58 -2.14
CA ALA A 182 4.39 2.43 -1.46
C ALA A 182 4.87 2.81 -0.06
N THR A 183 4.79 1.89 0.89
CA THR A 183 5.50 2.02 2.17
C THR A 183 6.66 1.07 2.25
N SER A 184 7.73 1.44 2.97
CA SER A 184 8.84 0.53 3.26
C SER A 184 9.40 0.76 4.66
N ASN A 185 9.89 -0.31 5.28
CA ASN A 185 10.67 -0.23 6.50
C ASN A 185 12.16 0.05 6.24
N ARG A 186 12.58 0.00 4.98
CA ARG A 186 13.94 0.32 4.53
C ARG A 186 13.90 1.62 3.73
N ARG A 187 14.99 2.39 3.78
CA ARG A 187 15.12 3.61 2.95
C ARG A 187 15.11 3.28 1.47
N HIS A 188 15.81 2.20 1.09
CA HIS A 188 15.84 1.66 -0.26
C HIS A 188 15.08 0.33 -0.30
N LEU A 189 14.34 0.10 -1.38
CA LEU A 189 13.54 -1.12 -1.56
C LEU A 189 14.40 -2.38 -1.79
N LEU A 190 15.61 -2.20 -2.28
CA LEU A 190 16.61 -3.25 -2.50
C LEU A 190 17.78 -3.14 -1.49
N PRO A 191 18.28 -4.27 -0.96
CA PRO A 191 19.49 -4.33 -0.13
C PRO A 191 20.73 -3.77 -0.85
N ARG A 192 21.61 -3.07 -0.11
CA ARG A 192 22.86 -2.51 -0.64
C ARG A 192 23.79 -3.55 -1.28
N HIS A 193 23.92 -4.73 -0.67
CA HIS A 193 24.77 -5.79 -1.22
C HIS A 193 24.27 -6.38 -2.55
N MET A 194 22.96 -6.32 -2.84
CA MET A 194 22.46 -6.66 -4.18
C MET A 194 22.84 -5.59 -5.20
N MET A 195 22.82 -4.33 -4.78
CA MET A 195 23.30 -3.22 -5.60
C MET A 195 24.79 -3.40 -5.92
N GLU A 196 25.58 -3.99 -5.01
CA GLU A 196 27.02 -4.26 -5.13
C GLU A 196 27.37 -5.57 -5.87
N ASN A 197 26.68 -6.69 -5.64
CA ASN A 197 27.03 -8.00 -6.24
C ASN A 197 26.87 -8.03 -7.77
N GLU A 198 25.84 -7.37 -8.29
CA GLU A 198 25.69 -7.21 -9.74
C GLU A 198 26.59 -6.10 -10.32
N GLN A 199 27.34 -5.31 -9.50
CA GLN A 199 28.44 -4.45 -10.02
C GLN A 199 29.62 -5.31 -10.44
N SER A 200 29.86 -6.42 -9.74
CA SER A 200 31.05 -7.27 -9.96
C SER A 200 30.92 -8.19 -11.18
N THR A 201 29.71 -8.41 -11.69
CA THR A 201 29.43 -9.22 -12.88
C THR A 201 29.10 -8.39 -14.13
N ALA A 202 28.99 -7.07 -14.00
CA ALA A 202 28.67 -6.17 -15.11
C ALA A 202 29.93 -5.76 -15.88
N ILE A 203 29.85 -5.80 -17.21
CA ILE A 203 30.95 -5.41 -18.12
C ILE A 203 31.30 -3.91 -17.95
N ASN A 204 30.31 -3.08 -17.62
CA ASN A 204 30.46 -1.65 -17.29
C ASN A 204 29.92 -1.35 -15.88
N PRO A 205 30.78 -1.27 -14.85
CA PRO A 205 30.37 -1.07 -13.46
C PRO A 205 29.62 0.24 -13.20
N SER A 206 29.91 1.30 -13.96
CA SER A 206 29.30 2.63 -13.81
C SER A 206 27.87 2.72 -14.35
N GLU A 207 27.57 2.07 -15.49
CA GLU A 207 26.19 2.01 -16.04
C GLU A 207 25.28 1.15 -15.16
N ALA A 208 25.81 0.05 -14.61
CA ALA A 208 25.09 -0.81 -13.67
C ALA A 208 24.81 -0.13 -12.30
N VAL A 209 25.55 0.91 -11.93
CA VAL A 209 25.30 1.74 -10.73
C VAL A 209 24.16 2.72 -10.97
N GLU A 210 24.14 3.42 -12.12
CA GLU A 210 23.04 4.31 -12.50
C GLU A 210 21.71 3.57 -12.66
N GLU A 211 21.75 2.30 -13.09
CA GLU A 211 20.54 1.46 -13.19
C GLU A 211 20.05 0.85 -11.85
N LYS A 212 20.74 1.03 -10.71
CA LYS A 212 20.42 0.33 -9.43
C LYS A 212 20.08 1.22 -8.25
N VAL A 213 20.34 2.52 -8.34
CA VAL A 213 19.56 3.52 -7.56
C VAL A 213 18.13 3.66 -8.15
N SER A 214 17.92 3.06 -9.34
CA SER A 214 16.81 3.31 -10.28
C SER A 214 15.42 2.81 -9.93
N LEU A 215 15.16 2.13 -8.81
CA LEU A 215 13.78 1.79 -8.43
C LEU A 215 13.20 2.76 -7.41
N SER A 216 13.96 3.05 -6.35
CA SER A 216 13.51 4.01 -5.33
C SER A 216 13.49 5.43 -5.88
N ASP A 217 14.40 5.78 -6.80
CA ASP A 217 14.46 7.10 -7.44
C ASP A 217 13.30 7.38 -8.41
N ARG A 218 12.52 6.35 -8.80
CA ARG A 218 11.32 6.50 -9.66
C ARG A 218 10.10 6.98 -8.89
N PHE A 219 10.21 7.01 -7.57
CA PHE A 219 9.26 7.69 -6.72
C PHE A 219 9.70 9.16 -6.61
N GLY A 220 9.01 10.03 -7.37
CA GLY A 220 9.31 11.47 -7.37
C GLY A 220 9.12 12.14 -6.00
N LEU A 221 8.38 11.50 -5.08
CA LEU A 221 8.33 11.89 -3.67
C LEU A 221 8.85 10.76 -2.78
N TRP A 222 9.89 11.08 -2.02
CA TRP A 222 10.55 10.14 -1.11
C TRP A 222 10.48 10.64 0.33
N LEU A 223 9.46 10.19 1.06
CA LEU A 223 9.06 10.79 2.33
C LEU A 223 9.52 9.94 3.52
N GLY A 224 10.39 10.52 4.35
CA GLY A 224 11.05 9.83 5.47
C GLY A 224 10.26 9.90 6.77
N PHE A 225 10.11 8.75 7.43
CA PHE A 225 9.53 8.59 8.76
C PHE A 225 10.62 8.25 9.76
N HIS A 226 10.91 9.19 10.66
CA HIS A 226 11.98 9.06 11.64
C HIS A 226 11.52 8.30 12.89
N LYS A 227 12.48 7.95 13.75
CA LYS A 227 12.18 7.30 15.03
C LYS A 227 11.35 8.25 15.90
N CYS A 228 10.35 7.69 16.57
CA CYS A 228 9.49 8.42 17.50
C CYS A 228 10.33 8.97 18.67
N SER A 229 10.34 10.29 18.86
CA SER A 229 10.85 10.88 20.09
C SER A 229 9.89 10.60 21.25
N GLN A 230 10.30 10.89 22.49
CA GLN A 230 9.39 10.83 23.63
C GLN A 230 8.25 11.84 23.49
N GLU A 231 8.59 13.05 23.06
CA GLU A 231 7.64 14.13 22.86
C GLU A 231 6.60 13.76 21.82
N ASP A 232 7.02 13.21 20.67
CA ASP A 232 6.10 12.71 19.65
C ASP A 232 5.17 11.63 20.22
N TYR A 233 5.73 10.69 20.98
CA TYR A 233 4.99 9.59 21.56
C TYR A 233 3.91 10.10 22.53
N LEU A 234 4.28 10.99 23.46
CA LEU A 234 3.34 11.59 24.41
C LEU A 234 2.33 12.49 23.69
N GLY A 235 2.75 13.22 22.65
CA GLY A 235 1.87 14.02 21.81
C GLY A 235 0.81 13.17 21.08
N MET A 236 1.15 11.94 20.66
CA MET A 236 0.20 10.97 20.12
C MET A 236 -0.77 10.48 21.20
N ILE A 237 -0.27 10.10 22.38
CA ILE A 237 -1.12 9.73 23.53
C ILE A 237 -2.13 10.83 23.81
N ASP A 238 -1.68 12.09 23.81
CA ASP A 238 -2.54 13.23 24.07
C ASP A 238 -3.62 13.42 23.02
N GLY A 239 -3.24 13.32 21.74
CA GLY A 239 -4.18 13.40 20.63
C GLY A 239 -5.25 12.32 20.68
N TYR A 240 -4.87 11.08 21.00
CA TYR A 240 -5.84 10.00 21.14
C TYR A 240 -6.75 10.19 22.35
N ALA A 241 -6.19 10.54 23.51
CA ALA A 241 -6.98 10.73 24.72
C ALA A 241 -7.99 11.88 24.59
N ASP A 242 -7.61 13.00 23.96
CA ASP A 242 -8.54 14.10 23.68
C ASP A 242 -9.64 13.66 22.72
N HIS A 243 -9.28 12.93 21.67
CA HIS A 243 -10.22 12.48 20.66
C HIS A 243 -11.29 11.52 21.22
N PHE A 244 -10.87 10.56 22.04
CA PHE A 244 -11.76 9.59 22.67
C PHE A 244 -12.28 10.05 24.04
N LYS A 245 -11.96 11.28 24.46
CA LYS A 245 -12.37 11.88 25.74
C LYS A 245 -12.02 10.99 26.95
N LEU A 246 -10.81 10.45 26.96
CA LEU A 246 -10.29 9.62 28.06
C LEU A 246 -9.92 10.51 29.25
N GLY A 247 -10.81 10.60 30.24
CA GLY A 247 -10.69 11.46 31.43
C GLY A 247 -9.68 11.00 32.50
N LEU A 248 -8.47 10.61 32.11
CA LEU A 248 -7.37 10.35 33.06
C LEU A 248 -6.49 11.60 33.20
N ASP A 249 -5.93 11.81 34.39
CA ASP A 249 -4.91 12.83 34.60
C ASP A 249 -3.73 12.66 33.62
N ARG A 250 -3.28 13.78 33.03
CA ARG A 250 -2.24 13.78 31.98
C ARG A 250 -0.91 13.24 32.48
N ALA A 251 -0.47 13.64 33.67
CA ALA A 251 0.81 13.20 34.21
C ALA A 251 0.79 11.69 34.49
N LYS A 252 -0.31 11.18 35.07
CA LYS A 252 -0.51 9.75 35.28
C LYS A 252 -0.55 8.99 33.94
N MET A 253 -1.29 9.49 32.96
CA MET A 253 -1.41 8.88 31.64
C MET A 253 -0.06 8.80 30.93
N HIS A 254 0.75 9.86 30.99
CA HIS A 254 2.09 9.87 30.41
C HIS A 254 3.01 8.86 31.08
N ALA A 255 2.99 8.79 32.41
CA ALA A 255 3.78 7.80 33.16
C ALA A 255 3.41 6.36 32.77
N GLU A 256 2.12 6.02 32.77
CA GLU A 256 1.63 4.70 32.35
C GLU A 256 1.98 4.39 30.88
N ALA A 257 1.86 5.38 29.98
CA ALA A 257 2.20 5.20 28.57
C ALA A 257 3.69 4.96 28.35
N LEU A 258 4.57 5.62 29.12
CA LEU A 258 6.02 5.42 29.03
C LEU A 258 6.45 4.06 29.61
N GLU A 259 5.83 3.62 30.69
CA GLU A 259 6.00 2.26 31.22
C GLU A 259 5.57 1.23 30.18
N TRP A 260 4.39 1.41 29.58
CA TRP A 260 3.91 0.56 28.49
C TRP A 260 4.89 0.49 27.33
N ALA A 261 5.41 1.63 26.86
CA ALA A 261 6.39 1.66 25.77
C ALA A 261 7.69 0.92 26.12
N THR A 262 8.12 1.00 27.37
CA THR A 262 9.30 0.31 27.88
C THR A 262 9.11 -1.21 27.86
N THR A 263 7.95 -1.72 28.28
CA THR A 263 7.64 -3.16 28.21
C THR A 263 7.61 -3.68 26.77
N ARG A 264 7.24 -2.84 25.80
CA ARG A 264 7.21 -3.17 24.36
C ARG A 264 8.55 -2.96 23.66
N GLY A 265 9.53 -2.36 24.34
CA GLY A 265 10.88 -2.09 23.80
C GLY A 265 10.92 -1.02 22.70
N ALA A 266 9.84 -0.26 22.48
CA ALA A 266 9.78 0.74 21.42
C ALA A 266 8.72 1.83 21.67
N ARG A 267 8.99 3.03 21.15
CA ARG A 267 8.02 4.12 21.03
C ARG A 267 7.60 4.24 19.57
N SER A 268 6.30 4.20 19.32
CA SER A 268 5.73 4.37 17.97
C SER A 268 4.23 4.66 18.07
N GLY A 269 3.63 5.16 16.98
CA GLY A 269 2.17 5.33 16.90
C GLY A 269 1.39 4.04 17.12
N ARG A 270 1.92 2.90 16.67
CA ARG A 270 1.34 1.57 16.95
C ARG A 270 1.31 1.26 18.45
N VAL A 271 2.42 1.50 19.16
CA VAL A 271 2.52 1.25 20.60
C VAL A 271 1.61 2.22 21.38
N ALA A 272 1.56 3.48 20.96
CA ALA A 272 0.65 4.48 21.50
C ALA A 272 -0.82 4.04 21.36
N TRP A 273 -1.22 3.57 20.17
CA TRP A 273 -2.58 3.07 19.93
C TRP A 273 -2.91 1.85 20.79
N GLN A 274 -1.96 0.92 20.97
CA GLN A 274 -2.15 -0.24 21.85
C GLN A 274 -2.37 0.15 23.31
N TYR A 275 -1.61 1.13 23.82
CA TYR A 275 -1.84 1.68 25.16
C TYR A 275 -3.21 2.36 25.28
N ILE A 276 -3.62 3.14 24.28
CA ILE A 276 -4.93 3.79 24.26
C ILE A 276 -6.08 2.77 24.24
N GLN A 277 -5.93 1.68 23.48
CA GLN A 277 -6.91 0.58 23.50
C GLN A 277 -7.01 -0.07 24.88
N ASP A 278 -5.88 -0.32 25.53
CA ASP A 278 -5.86 -0.86 26.89
C ASP A 278 -6.54 0.11 27.89
N LEU A 279 -6.15 1.38 27.85
CA LEU A 279 -6.72 2.41 28.73
C LEU A 279 -8.23 2.57 28.52
N ALA A 280 -8.69 2.68 27.28
CA ALA A 280 -10.12 2.76 26.97
C ALA A 280 -10.86 1.50 27.43
N GLY A 281 -10.26 0.32 27.26
CA GLY A 281 -10.79 -0.95 27.76
C GLY A 281 -10.94 -0.97 29.28
N ARG A 282 -9.92 -0.53 30.03
CA ARG A 282 -9.96 -0.38 31.49
C ARG A 282 -11.04 0.61 31.94
N MET A 283 -11.24 1.68 31.17
CA MET A 283 -12.24 2.72 31.44
C MET A 283 -13.65 2.40 30.93
N ARG A 284 -13.85 1.28 30.22
CA ARG A 284 -15.12 0.92 29.55
C ARG A 284 -15.61 1.98 28.56
N VAL A 285 -14.69 2.68 27.91
CA VAL A 285 -14.98 3.64 26.83
C VAL A 285 -14.95 2.92 25.49
N HIS A 286 -16.01 3.05 24.71
CA HIS A 286 -16.04 2.52 23.34
C HIS A 286 -15.14 3.38 22.44
N ILE A 287 -14.21 2.74 21.74
CA ILE A 287 -13.40 3.37 20.71
C ILE A 287 -13.54 2.56 19.43
N ASP A 288 -13.67 3.25 18.30
CA ASP A 288 -13.76 2.57 17.01
C ASP A 288 -12.39 1.96 16.70
N ARG A 289 -12.39 0.64 16.48
CA ARG A 289 -11.23 -0.03 15.89
C ARG A 289 -11.27 0.35 14.42
N GLY A 290 -10.38 1.27 14.04
CA GLY A 290 -10.28 1.87 12.71
C GLY A 290 -10.53 0.91 11.56
#